data_AF-A0A836ZWN6-F1
#
_entry.id   AF-A0A836ZWN6-F1
#
_cell.length_a   1.000
_cell.length_b   1.000
_cell.length_c   1.000
_cell.angle_alpha   90.00
_cell.angle_beta   90.00
_cell.angle_gamma   90.00
#
_symmetry.space_group_name_H-M   'P 1'
#
loop_
_entity.id
_entity.type
_entity.pdbx_description
1 polymer ?
#
loop_
_entity_poly.entity_id
_entity_poly.type
_entity_poly.pdbx_seq_one_letter_code
_entity_poly.pdbx_strand_id
1 'polypeptide(L)' 'MPTRFAEPAAMTHLSFEFYPPKTDDQRAQLDRTAARLKGYAPEYVSCTFGAG' A
#
# COMPACT_ATOMS: atom_id res chain seq x y z
N MET A 1 -25.63 -18.32 -28.92
CA MET A 1 -24.70 -17.36 -28.31
C MET A 1 -24.46 -17.82 -26.87
N PRO A 2 -23.27 -18.32 -26.48
CA PRO A 2 -23.03 -18.68 -25.09
C PRO A 2 -22.88 -17.39 -24.28
N THR A 3 -23.75 -17.20 -23.29
CA THR A 3 -23.66 -16.10 -22.33
C THR A 3 -22.40 -16.30 -21.50
N ARG A 4 -21.40 -15.41 -21.65
CA ARG A 4 -20.20 -15.40 -20.80
C ARG A 4 -20.64 -15.02 -19.39
N PHE A 5 -20.48 -15.93 -18.42
CA PHE A 5 -20.52 -15.56 -17.01
C PHE A 5 -19.38 -14.57 -16.76
N ALA A 6 -19.69 -13.38 -16.27
CA ALA A 6 -18.67 -12.43 -15.84
C ALA A 6 -17.89 -13.07 -14.69
N GLU A 7 -16.57 -13.21 -14.85
CA GLU A 7 -15.70 -13.57 -13.74
C GLU A 7 -15.89 -12.52 -12.64
N PRO A 8 -16.01 -12.91 -11.36
CA PRO A 8 -16.07 -11.94 -10.27
C PRO A 8 -14.85 -11.03 -10.41
N ALA A 9 -15.07 -9.72 -10.39
CA ALA A 9 -14.00 -8.74 -10.53
C ALA A 9 -12.89 -9.11 -9.55
N ALA A 10 -11.74 -9.53 -10.08
CA ALA A 10 -10.63 -9.98 -9.27
C ALA A 10 -10.28 -8.85 -8.29
N MET A 11 -10.41 -9.10 -6.99
CA MET A 11 -9.94 -8.16 -5.99
C MET A 11 -8.46 -7.94 -6.25
N THR A 12 -8.10 -6.73 -6.64
CA THR A 12 -6.72 -6.41 -7.00
C THR A 12 -5.90 -6.40 -5.72
N HIS A 13 -4.96 -7.33 -5.63
CA HIS A 13 -4.01 -7.40 -4.53
C HIS A 13 -3.16 -6.13 -4.52
N LEU A 14 -3.13 -5.42 -3.38
CA LEU A 14 -2.50 -4.11 -3.26
C LEU A 14 -1.54 -4.08 -2.07
N SER A 15 -0.33 -3.57 -2.30
CA SER A 15 0.66 -3.33 -1.25
C SER A 15 1.46 -2.05 -1.52
N PHE A 16 2.06 -1.50 -0.46
CA PHE A 16 2.90 -0.30 -0.53
C PHE A 16 4.27 -0.55 0.11
N GLU A 17 5.28 0.16 -0.36
CA GLU A 17 6.63 0.12 0.21
C GLU A 17 7.07 1.53 0.63
N PHE A 18 7.66 1.64 1.81
CA PHE A 18 8.19 2.88 2.37
C PHE A 18 9.71 2.81 2.57
N TYR A 19 10.36 3.97 2.53
CA TYR A 19 11.73 4.13 3.01
C TYR A 19 11.74 4.60 4.46
N PRO A 20 12.71 4.17 5.27
CA PRO A 20 12.79 4.57 6.68
C PRO A 20 13.00 6.08 6.80
N PRO A 21 12.21 6.80 7.62
CA PRO A 21 12.37 8.24 7.79
C PRO A 21 13.68 8.55 8.53
N LYS A 22 14.39 9.57 8.06
CA LYS A 22 15.66 10.04 8.64
C LYS A 22 15.48 11.19 9.63
N THR A 23 14.33 11.87 9.60
CA THR A 23 13.99 13.01 10.46
C THR A 23 12.57 12.89 11.02
N ASP A 24 12.25 13.67 12.05
CA ASP A 24 10.91 13.70 12.66
C ASP A 24 9.84 14.21 11.70
N ASP A 25 10.16 15.20 10.87
CA ASP A 25 9.26 15.69 9.83
C ASP A 25 8.91 14.59 8.80
N GLN A 26 9.90 13.78 8.42
CA GLN A 26 9.71 12.65 7.53
C GLN A 26 8.87 11.55 8.20
N ARG A 27 9.05 11.32 9.51
CA ARG A 27 8.20 10.40 10.28
C ARG A 27 6.75 10.87 10.30
N ALA A 28 6.51 12.15 10.60
CA ALA A 28 5.17 12.70 10.58
C ALA A 28 4.53 12.66 9.18
N GLN A 29 5.32 12.84 8.11
CA GLN A 29 4.85 12.67 6.74
C GLN A 29 4.49 11.22 6.43
N LEU A 30 5.32 10.26 6.84
CA LEU A 30 5.05 8.83 6.69
C LEU A 30 3.74 8.46 7.38
N ASP A 31 3.53 8.90 8.62
CA ASP A 31 2.32 8.64 9.39
C ASP A 31 1.06 9.17 8.68
N ARG A 32 1.10 10.42 8.20
CA ARG A 32 0.00 11.02 7.42
C ARG A 32 -0.29 10.26 6.14
N THR A 33 0.77 9.80 5.46
CA THR A 33 0.65 9.07 4.19
C THR A 33 0.06 7.68 4.42
N ALA A 34 0.58 6.95 5.40
CA ALA A 34 0.08 5.63 5.79
C ALA A 34 -1.41 5.69 6.19
N ALA A 35 -1.82 6.72 6.95
CA ALA A 35 -3.22 6.92 7.32
C ALA A 35 -4.13 7.11 6.09
N ARG A 36 -3.68 7.88 5.09
CA ARG A 36 -4.42 8.07 3.83
C ARG A 36 -4.48 6.80 3.00
N LEU A 37 -3.37 6.06 2.91
CA LEU A 37 -3.27 4.86 2.09
C LEU A 37 -4.02 3.65 2.69
N LYS A 38 -4.23 3.63 4.01
CA LYS A 38 -5.02 2.58 4.69
C LYS A 38 -6.44 2.43 4.11
N GLY A 39 -7.02 3.50 3.58
CA GLY A 39 -8.36 3.47 2.96
C GLY A 39 -8.47 2.60 1.72
N TYR A 40 -7.35 2.24 1.08
CA TYR A 40 -7.31 1.32 -0.05
C TYR A 40 -7.25 -0.16 0.36
N ALA A 41 -7.30 -0.45 1.67
CA ALA A 41 -7.23 -1.80 2.22
C ALA A 41 -6.07 -2.65 1.64
N PRO A 42 -4.82 -2.17 1.66
CA PRO A 42 -3.68 -2.96 1.23
C PRO A 42 -3.51 -4.20 2.12
N GLU A 43 -3.06 -5.31 1.54
CA GLU A 43 -2.82 -6.55 2.29
C GLU A 43 -1.64 -6.42 3.25
N TYR A 44 -0.60 -5.71 2.83
CA TYR A 44 0.56 -5.43 3.65
C TYR A 44 1.26 -4.15 3.18
N VAL A 45 2.16 -3.66 4.03
CA VAL A 45 3.13 -2.62 3.68
C VAL A 45 4.53 -3.08 4.07
N SER A 46 5.52 -2.80 3.23
CA SER A 46 6.93 -3.04 3.54
C SER A 46 7.62 -1.72 3.91
N CYS A 47 8.67 -1.83 4.73
CA CYS A 47 9.65 -0.77 4.92
C CYS A 47 11.00 -1.33 4.51
N THR A 48 11.70 -0.64 3.62
CA THR A 48 13.04 -1.05 3.20
C THR A 48 14.03 -0.93 4.37
N PHE A 49 15.15 -1.64 4.25
CA PHE A 49 16.28 -1.53 5.16
C PHE A 49 17.37 -0.71 4.46
N GLY A 50 17.70 0.47 4.99
CA GLY A 50 18.76 1.30 4.45
C GLY A 50 20.11 0.61 4.63
N ALA A 51 20.91 0.53 3.57
CA ALA A 51 22.35 0.32 3.73
C ALA A 51 22.88 1.55 4.48
N GLY A 52 23.42 1.33 5.69
CA GLY A 52 23.89 2.40 6.58
C GLY A 52 24.80 3.41 5.89
#